data_AF-A0A9W6U596-F1
#
_entry.id   AF-A0A9W6U596-F1
#
_cell.length_a   1.000
_cell.length_b   1.000
_cell.length_c   1.000
_cell.angle_alpha   90.00
_cell.angle_beta   90.00
_cell.angle_gamma   90.00
#
_symmetry.space_group_name_H-M   'P 1'
#
loop_
_entity.id
_entity.type
_entity.pdbx_description
1 polymer ?
#
loop_
_entity_poly.entity_id
_entity_poly.type
_entity_poly.pdbx_seq_one_letter_code
_entity_poly.pdbx_strand_id
1 'polypeptide(L)'
;MRLRVWAGARPPAKSQAKEQHAAHQSFGSSLPEPLPTTKFELHPQRTMGAWMMIHQKRQLIEKPSECPAMAQHELAAWAKRTFKLKRAPTQSTISDILRAAPAIMSEAYGDGKRRKPLEVTTLALEQKLWAWIQFVEALDVCISRKLIRMKAQDLQTELCDAWT
;
A
#
# COMPACT_ATOMS: atom_id res chain seq x y z
N MET A 1 31.60 -54.33 -16.43
CA MET A 1 32.83 -54.03 -17.19
C MET A 1 32.58 -54.25 -18.67
N ARG A 2 33.35 -53.54 -19.49
CA ARG A 2 33.02 -52.98 -20.81
C ARG A 2 33.15 -53.98 -21.99
N LEU A 3 32.39 -53.66 -23.06
CA LEU A 3 32.69 -53.81 -24.50
C LEU A 3 32.36 -55.12 -25.24
N ARG A 4 31.49 -55.02 -26.26
CA ARG A 4 31.81 -55.17 -27.70
C ARG A 4 30.58 -54.84 -28.57
N VAL A 5 30.62 -53.84 -29.46
CA VAL A 5 31.11 -53.82 -30.87
C VAL A 5 30.01 -54.15 -31.88
N TRP A 6 29.67 -53.18 -32.74
CA TRP A 6 29.57 -53.22 -34.23
C TRP A 6 28.86 -51.94 -34.69
N ALA A 7 29.46 -51.03 -35.46
CA ALA A 7 29.96 -51.10 -36.84
C ALA A 7 28.85 -51.38 -37.87
N GLY A 8 28.61 -50.41 -38.77
CA GLY A 8 28.18 -50.74 -40.13
C GLY A 8 27.07 -49.90 -40.74
N ALA A 9 27.47 -49.14 -41.77
CA ALA A 9 26.78 -48.97 -43.05
C ALA A 9 25.75 -47.83 -43.24
N ARG A 10 25.71 -47.42 -44.52
CA ARG A 10 25.30 -46.15 -45.14
C ARG A 10 23.85 -46.18 -45.71
N PRO A 11 23.31 -45.05 -46.21
CA PRO A 11 21.89 -44.75 -46.53
C PRO A 11 21.52 -45.21 -47.98
N PRO A 12 20.49 -44.71 -48.71
CA PRO A 12 19.42 -43.71 -48.45
C PRO A 12 18.01 -44.11 -48.98
N ALA A 13 16.96 -43.28 -48.75
CA ALA A 13 15.83 -43.15 -49.69
C ALA A 13 15.01 -41.87 -49.43
N LYS A 14 14.72 -41.16 -50.52
CA LYS A 14 13.87 -39.97 -50.62
C LYS A 14 12.40 -40.39 -50.70
N SER A 15 11.50 -39.59 -50.12
CA SER A 15 10.12 -39.47 -50.60
C SER A 15 9.73 -37.99 -50.62
N GLN A 16 9.54 -37.46 -51.83
CA GLN A 16 8.80 -36.23 -52.11
C GLN A 16 7.30 -36.57 -52.20
N ALA A 17 6.43 -35.69 -51.69
CA ALA A 17 5.23 -35.25 -52.42
C ALA A 17 4.52 -34.08 -51.71
N LYS A 18 4.39 -32.98 -52.47
CA LYS A 18 3.28 -32.01 -52.61
C LYS A 18 2.78 -31.28 -51.35
N GLU A 19 3.06 -29.99 -51.21
CA GLU A 19 2.39 -28.85 -51.88
C GLU A 19 0.98 -28.64 -51.31
N GLN A 20 0.77 -27.52 -50.60
CA GLN A 20 -0.21 -26.49 -50.95
C GLN A 20 0.16 -25.15 -50.29
N HIS A 21 0.08 -24.09 -51.11
CA HIS A 21 0.21 -22.69 -50.73
C HIS A 21 -1.03 -22.22 -49.96
N ALA A 22 -0.83 -21.48 -48.87
CA ALA A 22 -1.79 -20.48 -48.40
C ALA A 22 -1.01 -19.33 -47.75
N ALA A 23 -1.09 -18.18 -48.40
CA ALA A 23 -0.45 -16.93 -48.02
C ALA A 23 -1.02 -16.38 -46.71
N HIS A 24 -0.18 -16.03 -45.74
CA HIS A 24 -0.51 -15.00 -44.75
C HIS A 24 0.76 -14.25 -44.32
N GLN A 25 0.91 -13.08 -44.93
CA GLN A 25 1.33 -11.80 -44.33
C GLN A 25 2.45 -11.83 -43.28
N SER A 26 3.60 -11.30 -43.67
CA SER A 26 4.55 -10.65 -42.76
C SER A 26 3.82 -9.63 -41.88
N PHE A 27 3.82 -9.85 -40.58
CA PHE A 27 3.67 -8.78 -39.59
C PHE A 27 4.87 -8.85 -38.64
N GLY A 28 5.49 -7.69 -38.48
CA GLY A 28 6.82 -7.54 -37.91
C GLY A 28 6.97 -8.06 -36.49
N SER A 29 8.24 -8.35 -36.19
CA SER A 29 8.81 -8.42 -34.85
C SER A 29 8.24 -7.33 -33.95
N SER A 30 7.44 -7.70 -32.97
CA SER A 30 7.29 -6.90 -31.77
C SER A 30 7.06 -7.82 -30.59
N LEU A 31 8.10 -7.89 -29.77
CA LEU A 31 8.15 -8.52 -28.47
C LEU A 31 6.98 -7.99 -27.62
N PRO A 32 6.17 -8.84 -26.94
CA PRO A 32 5.17 -8.33 -26.03
C PRO A 32 5.87 -7.70 -24.82
N GLU A 33 5.79 -6.38 -24.71
CA GLU A 33 6.16 -5.64 -23.51
C GLU A 33 5.40 -6.20 -22.30
N PRO A 34 6.07 -6.47 -21.16
CA PRO A 34 5.39 -6.80 -19.93
C PRO A 34 4.66 -5.55 -19.40
N LEU A 35 3.39 -5.76 -19.06
CA LEU A 35 2.47 -4.83 -18.40
C LEU A 35 3.17 -3.98 -17.33
N PRO A 36 2.78 -2.69 -17.18
CA PRO A 36 3.28 -1.86 -16.10
C PRO A 36 2.82 -2.48 -14.78
N THR A 37 3.73 -3.16 -14.07
CA THR A 37 3.59 -3.35 -12.64
C THR A 37 3.44 -1.96 -12.07
N THR A 38 2.23 -1.61 -11.67
CA THR A 38 1.91 -0.44 -10.88
C THR A 38 2.72 -0.59 -9.61
N LYS A 39 3.96 -0.10 -9.65
CA LYS A 39 4.68 0.28 -8.46
C LYS A 39 3.78 1.35 -7.89
N PHE A 40 3.01 0.99 -6.86
CA PHE A 40 2.70 1.94 -5.81
C PHE A 40 4.06 2.40 -5.28
N GLU A 41 4.71 3.29 -6.04
CA GLU A 41 5.83 4.08 -5.58
C GLU A 41 5.24 4.87 -4.44
N LEU A 42 5.46 4.31 -3.25
CA LEU A 42 5.48 5.02 -1.99
C LEU A 42 6.36 6.24 -2.25
N HIS A 43 5.71 7.34 -2.63
CA HIS A 43 6.29 8.68 -2.61
C HIS A 43 7.14 8.75 -1.35
N PRO A 44 8.41 9.17 -1.44
CA PRO A 44 9.32 9.15 -0.30
C PRO A 44 8.71 10.00 0.80
N GLN A 45 8.06 9.31 1.74
CA GLN A 45 7.38 9.94 2.86
C GLN A 45 8.48 10.66 3.62
N ARG A 46 8.37 11.99 3.61
CA ARG A 46 9.23 12.95 4.29
C ARG A 46 9.61 12.39 5.66
N THR A 47 10.84 11.87 5.79
CA THR A 47 11.29 11.14 6.99
C THR A 47 11.44 12.11 8.15
N MET A 48 10.36 12.26 8.94
CA MET A 48 10.31 13.12 10.12
C MET A 48 10.70 12.34 11.38
N GLY A 49 12.01 12.30 11.67
CA GLY A 49 12.54 11.91 12.99
C GLY A 49 12.27 10.46 13.41
N ALA A 50 12.61 10.12 14.66
CA ALA A 50 12.57 8.77 15.23
C ALA A 50 11.15 8.20 15.46
N TRP A 51 10.16 8.64 14.70
CA TRP A 51 8.75 8.47 15.04
C TRP A 51 7.97 7.73 13.97
N MET A 52 7.16 6.75 14.39
CA MET A 52 6.35 5.91 13.51
C MET A 52 4.96 6.51 13.26
N MET A 53 4.50 6.42 12.00
CA MET A 53 3.12 6.71 11.61
C MET A 53 2.18 5.56 12.01
N ILE A 54 0.87 5.83 12.07
CA ILE A 54 -0.14 4.85 12.47
C ILE A 54 -0.11 3.62 11.55
N HIS A 55 -0.02 3.80 10.23
CA HIS A 55 0.08 2.66 9.31
C HIS A 55 1.34 1.81 9.55
N GLN A 56 2.46 2.42 9.93
CA GLN A 56 3.70 1.70 10.25
C GLN A 56 3.56 0.90 11.56
N LYS A 57 2.83 1.46 12.54
CA LYS A 57 2.47 0.74 13.77
C LYS A 57 1.56 -0.45 13.46
N ARG A 58 0.59 -0.30 12.55
CA ARG A 58 -0.29 -1.40 12.11
C ARG A 58 0.51 -2.54 11.46
N GLN A 59 1.40 -2.23 10.52
CA GLN A 59 2.30 -3.23 9.92
C GLN A 59 3.21 -3.91 10.96
N LEU A 60 3.67 -3.17 11.97
CA LEU A 60 4.46 -3.74 13.06
C LEU A 60 3.65 -4.70 13.94
N ILE A 61 2.36 -4.43 14.16
CA ILE A 61 1.44 -5.29 14.91
C ILE A 61 1.09 -6.56 14.12
N GLU A 62 0.99 -6.47 12.80
CA GLU A 62 0.78 -7.63 11.93
C GLU A 62 2.02 -8.52 11.85
N LYS A 63 3.23 -7.93 11.93
CA LYS A 63 4.47 -8.70 11.72
C LYS A 63 4.65 -9.94 12.61
N PRO A 64 4.30 -9.92 13.92
CA PRO A 64 4.32 -11.11 14.78
C PRO A 64 3.41 -12.26 14.32
N SER A 65 2.31 -12.00 13.59
CA SER A 65 1.46 -13.10 13.10
C SER A 65 2.12 -13.87 11.96
N GLU A 66 2.94 -13.19 11.15
CA GLU A 66 3.73 -13.82 10.09
C GLU A 66 4.95 -14.57 10.64
N CYS A 67 5.51 -14.09 11.75
CA CYS A 67 6.77 -14.60 12.33
C CYS A 67 6.71 -14.59 13.87
N PRO A 68 5.98 -15.51 14.52
CA PRO A 68 5.77 -15.51 15.97
C PRO A 68 7.06 -15.77 16.78
N ALA A 69 8.11 -16.28 16.14
CA ALA A 69 9.42 -16.49 16.77
C ALA A 69 10.26 -15.20 16.90
N MET A 70 9.86 -14.10 16.25
CA MET A 70 10.64 -12.87 16.22
C MET A 70 10.57 -12.13 17.57
N ALA A 71 11.73 -11.92 18.19
CA ALA A 71 11.81 -11.21 19.46
C ALA A 71 11.60 -9.68 19.29
N GLN A 72 11.26 -8.98 20.37
CA GLN A 72 10.97 -7.52 20.29
C GLN A 72 12.14 -6.67 19.80
N HIS A 73 13.39 -7.08 20.06
CA HIS A 73 14.57 -6.39 19.55
C HIS A 73 14.75 -6.60 18.04
N GLU A 74 14.36 -7.76 17.52
CA GLU A 74 14.35 -8.06 16.09
C GLU A 74 13.22 -7.31 15.38
N LEU A 75 12.04 -7.20 16.00
CA LEU A 75 10.95 -6.34 15.53
C LEU A 75 11.38 -4.87 15.44
N ALA A 76 12.14 -4.38 16.41
CA ALA A 76 12.72 -3.04 16.38
C ALA A 76 13.73 -2.85 15.23
N ALA A 77 14.62 -3.82 15.03
CA ALA A 77 15.59 -3.81 13.94
C ALA A 77 14.92 -3.93 12.56
N TRP A 78 13.85 -4.71 12.46
CA TRP A 78 13.01 -4.81 11.27
C TRP A 78 12.32 -3.47 10.98
N ALA A 79 11.63 -2.88 11.97
CA ALA A 79 10.93 -1.61 11.81
C ALA A 79 11.87 -0.48 11.36
N LYS A 80 13.09 -0.43 11.92
CA LYS A 80 14.11 0.54 11.50
C LYS A 80 14.43 0.40 10.00
N ARG A 81 14.66 -0.83 9.53
CA ARG A 81 15.01 -1.12 8.14
C ARG A 81 13.84 -0.87 7.19
N THR A 82 12.66 -1.39 7.52
CA THR A 82 11.46 -1.31 6.69
C THR A 82 10.96 0.12 6.55
N PHE A 83 10.91 0.88 7.65
CA PHE A 83 10.37 2.24 7.65
C PHE A 83 11.44 3.33 7.51
N LYS A 84 12.71 2.95 7.29
CA LYS A 84 13.86 3.86 7.15
C LYS A 84 13.95 4.87 8.30
N LEU A 85 13.70 4.41 9.53
CA LEU A 85 13.72 5.27 10.71
C LEU A 85 15.14 5.70 11.07
N LYS A 86 15.30 6.94 11.54
CA LYS A 86 16.60 7.46 12.00
C LYS A 86 17.21 6.60 13.12
N ARG A 87 16.39 6.09 14.03
CA ARG A 87 16.78 5.21 15.15
C ARG A 87 15.81 4.03 15.22
N ALA A 88 16.29 2.89 15.70
CA ALA A 88 15.40 1.79 16.03
C ALA A 88 14.47 2.21 17.18
N PRO A 89 13.19 1.81 17.16
CA PRO A 89 12.31 1.98 18.31
C PRO A 89 12.89 1.22 19.51
N THR A 90 12.70 1.77 20.70
CA THR A 90 13.11 1.09 21.94
C THR A 90 12.23 -0.13 22.18
N GLN A 91 12.73 -1.09 22.97
CA GLN A 91 11.92 -2.24 23.39
C GLN A 91 10.62 -1.80 24.09
N SER A 92 10.67 -0.75 24.92
CA SER A 92 9.47 -0.18 25.55
C SER A 92 8.45 0.33 24.52
N THR A 93 8.92 1.01 23.47
CA THR A 93 8.04 1.50 22.38
C THR A 93 7.37 0.35 21.65
N ILE A 94 8.12 -0.72 21.34
CA ILE A 94 7.56 -1.93 20.72
C ILE A 94 6.50 -2.55 21.62
N SER A 95 6.81 -2.73 22.91
CA SER A 95 5.89 -3.28 23.90
C SER A 95 4.61 -2.45 24.02
N ASP A 96 4.72 -1.11 24.10
CA ASP A 96 3.58 -0.20 24.19
C ASP A 96 2.70 -0.26 22.93
N ILE A 97 3.29 -0.35 21.73
CA ILE A 97 2.55 -0.50 20.47
C ILE A 97 1.80 -1.83 20.44
N LEU A 98 2.46 -2.94 20.82
CA LEU A 98 1.83 -4.26 20.83
C LEU A 98 0.71 -4.34 21.86
N ARG A 99 0.87 -3.73 23.05
CA ARG A 99 -0.20 -3.65 24.06
C ARG A 99 -1.38 -2.81 23.59
N ALA A 100 -1.11 -1.73 22.84
CA ALA A 100 -2.14 -0.86 22.28
C ALA A 100 -2.72 -1.38 20.93
N ALA A 101 -2.40 -2.61 20.52
CA ALA A 101 -2.77 -3.15 19.22
C ALA A 101 -4.28 -3.07 18.90
N PRO A 102 -5.21 -3.44 19.80
CA PRO A 102 -6.65 -3.36 19.52
C PRO A 102 -7.09 -1.93 19.21
N ALA A 103 -6.55 -0.95 19.95
CA ALA A 103 -6.83 0.45 19.71
C ALA A 103 -6.25 0.91 18.37
N ILE A 104 -4.96 0.62 18.10
CA ILE A 104 -4.26 1.06 16.88
C ILE A 104 -4.90 0.47 15.60
N MET A 105 -5.42 -0.74 15.67
CA MET A 105 -6.10 -1.43 14.56
C MET A 105 -7.54 -1.00 14.36
N SER A 106 -8.16 -0.34 15.34
CA SER A 106 -9.52 0.18 15.18
C SER A 106 -9.58 1.30 14.14
N GLU A 107 -10.72 1.38 13.43
CA GLU A 107 -10.99 2.47 12.49
C GLU A 107 -11.02 3.82 13.21
N ALA A 108 -11.57 3.85 14.43
CA ALA A 108 -11.64 5.04 15.27
C ALA A 108 -10.27 5.64 15.65
N TYR A 109 -9.19 4.86 15.54
CA TYR A 109 -7.83 5.36 15.77
C TYR A 109 -7.36 6.36 14.70
N GLY A 110 -8.08 6.43 13.58
CA GLY A 110 -7.93 7.43 12.54
C GLY A 110 -6.92 7.07 11.45
N ASP A 111 -6.60 8.09 10.65
CA ASP A 111 -5.81 7.96 9.43
C ASP A 111 -4.37 7.45 9.68
N GLY A 112 -4.00 6.42 8.92
CA GLY A 112 -2.67 5.81 8.87
C GLY A 112 -1.53 6.79 8.58
N LYS A 113 -1.78 7.91 7.89
CA LYS A 113 -0.74 8.93 7.57
C LYS A 113 -0.36 9.79 8.78
N ARG A 114 -1.15 9.76 9.86
CA ARG A 114 -0.87 10.54 11.07
C ARG A 114 0.01 9.75 12.04
N ARG A 115 0.64 10.46 13.00
CA ARG A 115 1.45 9.85 14.07
C ARG A 115 0.64 9.49 15.32
N LYS A 116 -0.40 10.29 15.59
CA LYS A 116 -1.35 10.15 16.69
C LYS A 116 -2.77 10.16 16.12
N PRO A 117 -3.74 9.52 16.81
CA PRO A 117 -5.14 9.63 16.47
C PRO A 117 -5.61 11.08 16.37
N LEU A 118 -6.66 11.33 15.59
CA LEU A 118 -7.34 12.61 15.60
C LEU A 118 -8.48 12.51 16.60
N GLU A 119 -8.35 13.23 17.71
CA GLU A 119 -9.46 13.47 18.61
C GLU A 119 -10.39 14.45 17.89
N VAL A 120 -11.50 13.95 17.36
CA VAL A 120 -12.57 14.77 16.79
C VAL A 120 -13.58 15.05 17.88
N THR A 121 -13.74 16.32 18.28
CA THR A 121 -14.68 16.72 19.33
C THR A 121 -16.14 16.43 18.96
N THR A 122 -16.50 16.56 17.68
CA THR A 122 -17.87 16.39 17.17
C THR A 122 -17.87 15.67 15.83
N LEU A 123 -18.00 14.34 15.84
CA LEU A 123 -17.96 13.51 14.63
C LEU A 123 -19.00 13.92 13.58
N ALA A 124 -20.22 14.26 14.02
CA ALA A 124 -21.30 14.70 13.14
C ALA A 124 -20.96 16.00 12.41
N LEU A 125 -20.26 16.93 13.07
CA LEU A 125 -19.84 18.19 12.45
C LEU A 125 -18.77 17.93 11.38
N GLU A 126 -17.75 17.14 11.70
CA GLU A 126 -16.70 16.78 10.73
C GLU A 126 -17.26 16.05 9.51
N GLN A 127 -18.21 15.12 9.70
CA GLN A 127 -18.85 14.41 8.58
C GLN A 127 -19.62 15.36 7.65
N LYS A 128 -20.45 16.24 8.21
CA LYS A 128 -21.19 17.24 7.42
C LYS A 128 -20.25 18.22 6.71
N LEU A 129 -19.22 18.69 7.42
CA LEU A 129 -18.24 19.62 6.85
C LEU A 129 -17.44 18.96 5.71
N TRP A 130 -17.03 17.71 5.89
CA TRP A 130 -16.30 16.94 4.87
C TRP A 130 -17.16 16.65 3.63
N ALA A 131 -18.43 16.30 3.81
CA ALA A 131 -19.38 16.14 2.69
C ALA A 131 -19.55 17.45 1.90
N TRP A 132 -19.65 18.59 2.60
CA TRP A 132 -19.71 19.90 1.96
C TRP A 132 -18.41 20.25 1.20
N ILE A 133 -17.24 19.98 1.78
CA ILE A 133 -15.95 20.20 1.09
C ILE A 133 -15.89 19.42 -0.22
N GLN A 134 -16.21 18.13 -0.20
CA GLN A 134 -16.21 17.31 -1.42
C GLN A 134 -17.17 17.83 -2.49
N PHE A 135 -18.37 18.26 -2.08
CA PHE A 135 -19.33 18.85 -3.00
C PHE A 135 -18.79 20.13 -3.67
N VAL A 136 -18.14 21.00 -2.90
CA VAL A 136 -17.58 22.26 -3.42
C VAL A 136 -16.31 22.02 -4.26
N GLU A 137 -15.46 21.07 -3.88
CA GLU A 137 -14.30 20.65 -4.69
C GLU A 137 -14.74 20.05 -6.03
N ALA A 138 -15.83 19.28 -6.08
CA ALA A 138 -16.39 18.77 -7.32
C ALA A 138 -16.93 19.87 -8.26
N LEU A 139 -17.20 21.06 -7.73
CA LEU A 139 -17.58 22.25 -8.50
C LEU A 139 -16.35 23.10 -8.92
N ASP A 140 -15.14 22.60 -8.68
CA ASP A 140 -13.85 23.25 -8.99
C ASP A 140 -13.69 24.64 -8.34
N VAL A 141 -14.33 24.85 -7.19
CA VAL A 141 -14.25 26.11 -6.44
C VAL A 141 -13.09 26.06 -5.46
N CYS A 142 -12.22 27.07 -5.48
CA CYS A 142 -11.14 27.21 -4.51
C CYS A 142 -11.67 27.48 -3.09
N ILE A 143 -11.51 26.50 -2.20
CA ILE A 143 -11.95 26.60 -0.80
C ILE A 143 -10.85 27.24 0.05
N SER A 144 -11.13 28.44 0.57
CA SER A 144 -10.23 29.10 1.52
C SER A 144 -10.44 28.60 2.94
N ARG A 145 -9.39 28.65 3.78
CA ARG A 145 -9.48 28.34 5.21
C ARG A 145 -10.57 29.16 5.93
N LYS A 146 -10.75 30.42 5.53
CA LYS A 146 -11.78 31.31 6.10
C LYS A 146 -13.18 30.76 5.80
N LEU A 147 -13.41 30.30 4.57
CA LEU A 147 -14.68 29.73 4.15
C LEU A 147 -15.01 28.43 4.90
N ILE A 148 -14.03 27.55 5.09
CA ILE A 148 -14.20 26.31 5.88
C ILE A 148 -14.62 26.63 7.31
N ARG A 149 -13.97 27.61 7.95
CA ARG A 149 -14.31 28.03 9.32
C ARG A 149 -15.73 28.59 9.42
N MET A 150 -16.13 29.44 8.46
CA MET A 150 -17.51 29.94 8.40
C MET A 150 -18.50 28.79 8.29
N LYS A 151 -18.31 27.88 7.33
CA LYS A 151 -19.24 26.77 7.15
C LYS A 151 -19.29 25.83 8.36
N ALA A 152 -18.15 25.61 9.03
CA ALA A 152 -18.11 24.83 10.26
C ALA A 152 -18.92 25.48 11.38
N GLN A 153 -18.87 26.82 11.52
CA GLN A 153 -19.69 27.54 12.50
C GLN A 153 -21.18 27.45 12.17
N ASP A 154 -21.56 27.63 10.90
CA ASP A 154 -22.96 27.50 10.48
C ASP A 154 -23.52 26.09 10.79
N LEU A 155 -22.75 25.05 10.42
CA LEU A 155 -23.12 23.66 10.70
C LEU A 155 -23.17 23.38 12.22
N GLN A 156 -22.32 24.03 13.01
CA GLN A 156 -22.34 23.89 14.46
C GLN A 156 -23.60 24.52 15.06
N THR A 157 -24.04 25.67 14.56
CA THR A 157 -25.30 26.31 14.96
C THR A 157 -26.48 25.42 14.58
N GLU A 158 -26.56 24.93 13.34
CA GLU A 158 -27.61 24.00 12.88
C GLU A 158 -27.67 22.73 13.76
N LEU A 159 -26.52 22.19 14.15
CA LEU A 159 -26.44 21.01 15.01
C LEU A 159 -26.78 21.31 16.47
N CYS A 160 -26.63 22.55 16.94
CA CYS A 160 -26.98 22.98 18.30
C CYS A 160 -28.48 23.23 18.43
N ASP A 161 -29.09 23.87 17.44
CA ASP A 161 -30.53 24.20 17.41
C ASP A 161 -31.42 22.95 17.25
N ALA A 162 -30.85 21.84 16.79
CA ALA A 162 -31.55 20.55 16.67
C ALA A 162 -31.78 19.81 18.01
N TRP A 163 -31.24 20.32 19.14
CA TRP A 163 -31.42 19.73 20.48
C TRP A 163 -32.43 20.49 21.37
N THR A 164 -33.12 21.51 20.84
CA THR A 164 -34.23 22.22 21.49
C THR A 164 -35.56 21.84 20.87
#